data_AF-A0A183SNX7-F1
#
_entry.id   AF-A0A183SNX7-F1
#
_cell.length_a   1.000
_cell.length_b   1.000
_cell.length_c   1.000
_cell.angle_alpha   90.00
_cell.angle_beta   90.00
_cell.angle_gamma   90.00
#
_symmetry.space_group_name_H-M   'P 1'
#
loop_
_entity.id
_entity.type
_entity.pdbx_description
1 polymer ?
#
loop_
_entity_poly.entity_id
_entity_poly.type
_entity_poly.pdbx_seq_one_letter_code
_entity_poly.pdbx_strand_id
1 'polypeptide(L)'
;MASKQIPNDISTIPKFKVVVVGDGGVGKSALTIQYFQHMFIEDHNPTIEDSYIQNVEIDGEWCVLDVLDTAGQDEFSAMREQYMRKGHGFIVVYSVTDPQSFRQVRRFHTQILRARDRDSYPVILAANKIDLVHLRVVSPEEGQALADELGVSIIGLCSLI
;
A
#
# COMPACT_ATOMS: atom_id res chain seq x y z
N MET A 1 23.56 20.74 5.99
CA MET A 1 22.17 21.16 5.71
C MET A 1 21.42 21.05 7.03
N ALA A 2 20.79 22.13 7.50
CA ALA A 2 20.10 22.12 8.79
C ALA A 2 18.81 21.31 8.65
N SER A 3 18.68 20.22 9.41
CA SER A 3 17.41 19.52 9.58
C SER A 3 16.42 20.49 10.23
N LYS A 4 15.23 20.65 9.66
CA LYS A 4 14.17 21.43 10.30
C LYS A 4 13.79 20.72 11.59
N GLN A 5 13.79 21.46 12.69
CA GLN A 5 13.34 20.96 13.99
C GLN A 5 11.85 20.56 13.88
N ILE A 6 11.49 19.43 14.49
CA ILE A 6 10.09 19.00 14.62
C ILE A 6 9.30 20.17 15.24
N PRO A 7 8.14 20.56 14.68
CA PRO A 7 7.33 21.63 15.24
C PRO A 7 7.06 21.39 16.73
N ASN A 8 7.22 22.43 17.54
CA ASN A 8 6.97 22.37 18.99
C ASN A 8 5.51 22.02 19.34
N ASP A 9 4.58 22.25 18.40
CA ASP A 9 3.17 21.88 18.51
C ASP A 9 2.79 20.77 17.52
N ILE A 10 2.92 19.54 18.00
CA ILE A 10 2.54 18.29 17.31
C ILE A 10 1.05 18.21 16.96
N SER A 11 0.16 19.01 17.58
CA SER A 11 -1.29 18.97 17.32
C SER A 11 -1.69 19.59 15.98
N THR A 12 -0.80 20.39 15.38
CA THR A 12 -1.01 21.04 14.07
C THR A 12 -0.44 20.26 12.90
N ILE A 13 0.30 19.17 13.16
CA ILE A 13 0.96 18.38 12.14
C ILE A 13 -0.09 17.54 11.38
N PRO A 14 -0.18 17.65 10.04
CA PRO A 14 -1.18 16.94 9.27
C PRO A 14 -0.98 15.42 9.38
N LYS A 15 -2.09 14.69 9.53
CA LYS A 15 -2.09 13.22 9.61
C LYS A 15 -2.60 12.60 8.31
N PHE A 16 -1.80 11.75 7.69
CA PHE A 16 -2.13 11.03 6.46
C PHE A 16 -2.35 9.55 6.73
N LYS A 17 -3.59 9.08 6.53
CA LYS A 17 -3.94 7.67 6.61
C LYS A 17 -3.73 6.98 5.27
N VAL A 18 -2.79 6.06 5.18
CA VAL A 18 -2.53 5.25 3.98
C VAL A 18 -3.00 3.83 4.27
N VAL A 19 -3.75 3.22 3.35
CA VAL A 19 -4.24 1.86 3.51
C VAL A 19 -3.59 0.96 2.47
N VAL A 20 -2.97 -0.13 2.91
CA VAL A 20 -2.33 -1.12 2.04
C VAL A 20 -3.28 -2.27 1.82
N VAL A 21 -3.69 -2.48 0.57
CA VAL A 21 -4.65 -3.52 0.16
C VAL A 21 -4.05 -4.39 -0.94
N GLY A 22 -4.61 -5.57 -1.14
CA GLY A 22 -4.07 -6.56 -2.06
C GLY A 22 -4.35 -7.97 -1.55
N ASP A 23 -4.22 -8.96 -2.43
CA ASP A 23 -4.55 -10.35 -2.13
C ASP A 23 -3.69 -10.93 -0.99
N GLY A 24 -4.06 -12.10 -0.49
CA GLY A 24 -3.25 -12.85 0.48
C GLY A 24 -1.84 -13.15 -0.06
N GLY A 25 -0.80 -13.03 0.76
CA GLY A 25 0.56 -13.47 0.39
C GLY A 25 1.32 -12.59 -0.62
N VAL A 26 0.75 -11.48 -1.08
CA VAL A 26 1.42 -10.55 -2.02
C VAL A 26 2.56 -9.76 -1.37
N GLY A 27 2.64 -9.72 -0.04
CA GLY A 27 3.72 -9.08 0.72
C GLY A 27 3.39 -7.70 1.32
N LYS A 28 2.11 -7.38 1.56
CA LYS A 28 1.70 -6.11 2.20
C LYS A 28 2.41 -5.85 3.53
N SER A 29 2.38 -6.83 4.41
CA SER A 29 3.00 -6.79 5.74
C SER A 29 4.52 -6.69 5.67
N ALA A 30 5.15 -7.41 4.73
CA ALA A 30 6.59 -7.29 4.52
C ALA A 30 6.96 -5.86 4.10
N LEU A 31 6.18 -5.23 3.21
CA LEU A 31 6.42 -3.85 2.79
C LEU A 31 6.22 -2.84 3.93
N THR A 32 5.16 -2.99 4.73
CA THR A 32 4.88 -2.08 5.86
C THR A 32 5.91 -2.25 6.97
N ILE A 33 6.20 -3.49 7.39
CA ILE A 33 7.21 -3.79 8.41
C ILE A 33 8.58 -3.26 7.97
N GLN A 34 8.97 -3.48 6.71
CA GLN A 34 10.26 -3.02 6.22
C GLN A 34 10.39 -1.49 6.26
N TYR A 35 9.33 -0.77 5.90
CA TYR A 35 9.31 0.69 5.96
C TYR A 35 9.45 1.22 7.40
N PHE A 36 8.70 0.66 8.36
CA PHE A 36 8.64 1.16 9.73
C PHE A 36 9.74 0.63 10.66
N GLN A 37 10.18 -0.60 10.45
CA GLN A 37 11.09 -1.30 11.36
C GLN A 37 12.47 -1.56 10.76
N HIS A 38 12.65 -1.35 9.44
CA HIS A 38 13.89 -1.68 8.72
C HIS A 38 14.33 -3.13 8.94
N MET A 39 13.34 -4.03 9.05
CA MET A 39 13.53 -5.46 9.24
C MET A 39 12.73 -6.25 8.21
N PHE A 40 13.33 -7.34 7.73
CA PHE A 40 12.66 -8.33 6.93
C PHE A 40 12.24 -9.53 7.79
N ILE A 41 10.98 -9.95 7.68
CA ILE A 41 10.44 -11.11 8.40
C ILE A 41 10.06 -12.18 7.37
N GLU A 42 10.83 -13.28 7.34
CA GLU A 42 10.59 -14.42 6.44
C GLU A 42 9.33 -15.22 6.81
N ASP A 43 9.12 -15.45 8.11
CA ASP A 43 7.96 -16.17 8.65
C ASP A 43 7.04 -15.19 9.39
N HIS A 44 6.07 -14.63 8.67
CA HIS A 44 5.02 -13.83 9.30
C HIS A 44 3.71 -14.65 9.38
N ASN A 45 3.08 -14.65 10.56
CA ASN A 45 1.71 -15.14 10.70
C ASN A 45 0.79 -14.29 9.82
N PRO A 46 -0.24 -14.87 9.17
CA PRO A 46 -1.22 -14.08 8.42
C PRO A 46 -1.76 -12.92 9.26
N THR A 47 -1.56 -11.70 8.77
CA THR A 47 -1.99 -10.48 9.46
C THR A 47 -3.51 -10.45 9.58
N ILE A 48 -4.00 -10.04 10.76
CA ILE A 48 -5.42 -9.77 10.98
C ILE A 48 -5.72 -8.32 10.55
N GLU A 49 -5.08 -7.35 11.18
CA GLU A 49 -5.02 -5.93 10.77
C GLU A 49 -4.01 -5.25 11.71
N ASP A 50 -3.03 -4.52 11.16
CA ASP A 50 -2.03 -3.80 11.96
C ASP A 50 -1.92 -2.33 11.51
N SER A 51 -1.77 -1.42 12.48
CA SER A 51 -1.63 0.02 12.23
C SER A 51 -0.26 0.50 12.72
N TYR A 52 0.46 1.17 11.83
CA TYR A 52 1.79 1.73 12.08
C TYR A 52 1.73 3.25 11.97
N ILE A 53 2.20 3.95 13.00
CA ILE A 53 2.15 5.42 13.05
C ILE A 53 3.56 5.97 13.28
N GLN A 54 4.00 6.88 12.41
CA GLN A 54 5.31 7.51 12.50
C GLN A 54 5.25 8.98 12.04
N ASN A 55 6.00 9.84 12.73
CA ASN A 55 6.25 11.20 12.28
C ASN A 55 7.36 11.16 11.24
N VAL A 56 7.10 11.72 10.06
CA VAL A 56 8.04 11.73 8.93
C VAL A 56 8.15 13.13 8.35
N GLU A 57 9.30 13.45 7.78
CA GLU A 57 9.51 14.67 6.98
C GLU A 57 9.48 14.25 5.51
N ILE A 58 8.49 14.75 4.76
CA ILE A 58 8.33 14.51 3.32
C ILE A 58 8.42 15.87 2.64
N ASP A 59 9.32 16.00 1.66
CA ASP A 59 9.56 17.24 0.91
C ASP A 59 9.82 18.48 1.79
N GLY A 60 10.41 18.27 2.98
CA GLY A 60 10.72 19.33 3.93
C GLY A 60 9.54 19.80 4.79
N GLU A 61 8.43 19.05 4.78
CA GLU A 61 7.26 19.24 5.64
C GLU A 61 7.05 18.03 6.56
N TRP A 62 6.81 18.31 7.84
CA TRP A 62 6.50 17.28 8.83
C TRP A 62 5.05 16.83 8.70
N CYS A 63 4.83 15.52 8.72
CA CYS A 63 3.50 14.92 8.78
C CYS A 63 3.49 13.65 9.65
N VAL A 64 2.29 13.24 10.07
CA VAL A 64 2.06 11.96 10.75
C VAL A 64 1.56 10.98 9.71
N LEU A 65 2.35 9.95 9.41
CA LEU A 65 1.93 8.85 8.56
C LEU A 65 1.28 7.76 9.42
N ASP A 66 0.04 7.39 9.10
CA ASP A 66 -0.73 6.30 9.74
C ASP A 66 -1.05 5.25 8.67
N VAL A 67 -0.26 4.19 8.63
CA VAL A 67 -0.38 3.11 7.66
C VAL A 67 -1.19 1.97 8.25
N LEU A 68 -2.23 1.56 7.56
CA LEU A 68 -3.02 0.37 7.88
C LEU A 68 -2.61 -0.77 6.95
N ASP A 69 -2.04 -1.83 7.51
CA ASP A 69 -1.83 -3.12 6.85
C ASP A 69 -3.05 -4.01 7.05
N THR A 70 -3.68 -4.43 5.95
CA THR A 70 -4.91 -5.24 6.01
C THR A 70 -4.62 -6.72 5.82
N ALA A 71 -5.42 -7.60 6.42
CA ALA A 71 -5.45 -8.99 5.99
C ALA A 71 -5.79 -9.06 4.48
N GLY A 72 -5.02 -9.84 3.72
CA GLY A 72 -5.31 -10.07 2.30
C GLY A 72 -6.54 -10.94 2.03
N GLN A 73 -7.16 -11.47 3.09
CA GLN A 73 -8.17 -12.53 3.03
C GLN A 73 -9.57 -12.09 3.50
N ASP A 74 -9.87 -10.79 3.61
CA ASP A 74 -11.13 -10.40 4.23
C ASP A 74 -12.36 -10.66 3.34
N GLU A 75 -13.06 -11.76 3.63
CA GLU A 75 -14.42 -12.07 3.19
C GLU A 75 -15.48 -11.22 3.95
N PHE A 76 -15.09 -10.49 5.00
CA PHE A 76 -15.98 -9.65 5.80
C PHE A 76 -16.11 -8.22 5.22
N SER A 77 -17.28 -7.94 4.65
CA SER A 77 -17.58 -6.69 3.91
C SER A 77 -17.57 -5.40 4.74
N ALA A 78 -17.93 -5.47 6.04
CA ALA A 78 -18.11 -4.28 6.88
C ALA A 78 -16.79 -3.61 7.29
N MET A 79 -15.78 -4.40 7.69
CA MET A 79 -14.44 -3.88 8.04
C MET A 79 -13.77 -3.26 6.81
N ARG A 80 -13.92 -3.92 5.65
CA ARG A 80 -13.45 -3.40 4.37
C ARG A 80 -14.00 -2.02 4.03
N GLU A 81 -15.30 -1.84 4.21
CA GLU A 81 -15.93 -0.56 3.93
C GLU A 81 -15.42 0.56 4.87
N GLN A 82 -15.07 0.22 6.12
CA GLN A 82 -14.58 1.20 7.09
C GLN A 82 -13.22 1.79 6.69
N TYR A 83 -12.22 0.96 6.36
CA TYR A 83 -10.90 1.48 5.99
C TYR A 83 -10.91 2.15 4.62
N MET A 84 -11.71 1.66 3.66
CA MET A 84 -11.87 2.29 2.34
C MET A 84 -12.47 3.72 2.45
N ARG A 85 -13.38 3.95 3.41
CA ARG A 85 -13.92 5.29 3.67
C ARG A 85 -12.97 6.23 4.41
N LYS A 86 -12.02 5.70 5.21
CA LYS A 86 -11.15 6.52 6.07
C LYS A 86 -9.75 6.78 5.48
N GLY A 87 -9.32 6.02 4.47
CA GLY A 87 -8.02 6.21 3.83
C GLY A 87 -7.90 7.53 3.08
N HIS A 88 -6.83 8.29 3.33
CA HIS A 88 -6.44 9.47 2.53
C HIS A 88 -5.74 9.05 1.21
N GLY A 89 -5.12 7.87 1.19
CA GLY A 89 -4.58 7.24 -0.01
C GLY A 89 -4.45 5.74 0.13
N PHE A 90 -4.24 5.05 -0.98
CA PHE A 90 -4.17 3.59 -1.02
C PHE A 90 -2.95 3.08 -1.77
N ILE A 91 -2.39 1.97 -1.30
CA ILE A 91 -1.40 1.19 -2.03
C ILE A 91 -2.05 -0.15 -2.36
N VAL A 92 -2.22 -0.44 -3.65
CA VAL A 92 -2.76 -1.73 -4.12
C VAL A 92 -1.59 -2.62 -4.52
N VAL A 93 -1.28 -3.60 -3.69
CA VAL A 93 -0.15 -4.51 -3.84
C VAL A 93 -0.59 -5.77 -4.58
N TYR A 94 0.18 -6.17 -5.59
CA TYR A 94 0.09 -7.48 -6.22
C TYR A 94 1.49 -8.11 -6.31
N SER A 95 1.56 -9.43 -6.45
CA SER A 95 2.83 -10.13 -6.68
C SER A 95 3.04 -10.34 -8.17
N VAL A 96 4.22 -10.00 -8.70
CA VAL A 96 4.55 -10.29 -10.11
C VAL A 96 4.66 -11.80 -10.40
N THR A 97 4.67 -12.63 -9.36
CA THR A 97 4.67 -14.10 -9.43
C THR A 97 3.28 -14.72 -9.28
N ASP A 98 2.24 -13.92 -9.07
CA ASP A 98 0.86 -14.40 -8.88
C ASP A 98 -0.12 -13.63 -9.80
N PRO A 99 -0.60 -14.27 -10.88
CA PRO A 99 -1.49 -13.62 -11.84
C PRO A 99 -2.91 -13.43 -11.29
N GLN A 100 -3.32 -14.18 -10.25
CA GLN A 100 -4.60 -13.93 -9.58
C GLN A 100 -4.53 -12.59 -8.85
N SER A 101 -3.48 -12.35 -8.06
CA SER A 101 -3.31 -11.09 -7.35
C SER A 101 -3.35 -9.87 -8.28
N PHE A 102 -2.76 -9.98 -9.47
CA PHE A 102 -2.80 -8.93 -10.49
C PHE A 102 -4.20 -8.66 -11.04
N ARG A 103 -5.00 -9.71 -11.31
CA ARG A 103 -6.41 -9.56 -11.73
C ARG A 103 -7.25 -8.85 -10.67
N GLN A 104 -6.96 -9.09 -9.38
CA GLN A 104 -7.70 -8.50 -8.28
C GLN A 104 -7.47 -6.98 -8.13
N VAL A 105 -6.42 -6.41 -8.72
CA VAL A 105 -6.13 -4.96 -8.66
C VAL A 105 -7.32 -4.12 -9.13
N ARG A 106 -7.95 -4.49 -10.25
CA ARG A 106 -9.14 -3.77 -10.77
C ARG A 106 -10.29 -3.77 -9.78
N ARG A 107 -10.48 -4.89 -9.08
CA ARG A 107 -11.53 -5.04 -8.06
C ARG A 107 -11.25 -4.11 -6.87
N PHE A 108 -10.02 -4.09 -6.35
CA PHE A 108 -9.65 -3.18 -5.26
C PHE A 108 -9.82 -1.71 -5.67
N HIS A 109 -9.33 -1.32 -6.85
CA HIS A 109 -9.49 0.03 -7.38
C HIS A 109 -10.96 0.45 -7.48
N THR A 110 -11.80 -0.40 -8.06
CA THR A 110 -13.25 -0.16 -8.17
C THR A 110 -13.90 -0.01 -6.79
N GLN A 111 -13.50 -0.81 -5.81
CA GLN A 111 -14.03 -0.73 -4.45
C GLN A 111 -13.60 0.55 -3.74
N ILE A 112 -12.36 1.00 -3.94
CA ILE A 112 -11.86 2.29 -3.42
C ILE A 112 -12.72 3.43 -3.98
N LEU A 113 -12.86 3.52 -5.30
CA LEU A 113 -13.63 4.59 -5.94
C LEU A 113 -15.09 4.62 -5.47
N ARG A 114 -15.74 3.45 -5.38
CA ARG A 114 -17.11 3.32 -4.87
C ARG A 114 -17.25 3.76 -3.42
N ALA A 115 -16.32 3.35 -2.54
CA ALA A 115 -16.36 3.73 -1.13
C ALA A 115 -16.07 5.22 -0.91
N ARG A 116 -15.32 5.85 -1.83
CA ARG A 116 -14.98 7.27 -1.79
C ARG A 116 -16.00 8.17 -2.50
N ASP A 117 -16.90 7.59 -3.30
CA ASP A 117 -17.83 8.30 -4.17
C ASP A 117 -17.11 9.32 -5.07
N ARG A 118 -16.06 8.85 -5.78
CA ARG A 118 -15.21 9.67 -6.66
C ARG A 118 -14.85 8.89 -7.92
N ASP A 119 -14.62 9.62 -9.02
CA ASP A 119 -14.09 9.07 -10.27
C ASP A 119 -12.57 8.83 -10.22
N SER A 120 -11.87 9.53 -9.34
CA SER A 120 -10.43 9.35 -9.10
C SER A 120 -10.09 9.51 -7.62
N TYR A 121 -9.04 8.83 -7.18
CA TYR A 121 -8.57 8.89 -5.79
C TYR A 121 -7.06 8.60 -5.71
N PRO A 122 -6.32 9.11 -4.70
CA PRO A 122 -4.90 8.80 -4.55
C PRO A 122 -4.65 7.30 -4.36
N VAL A 123 -4.15 6.66 -5.41
CA VAL A 123 -3.83 5.24 -5.45
C VAL A 123 -2.48 5.04 -6.13
N ILE A 124 -1.65 4.16 -5.56
CA ILE A 124 -0.43 3.66 -6.18
C ILE A 124 -0.55 2.15 -6.33
N LEU A 125 -0.19 1.63 -7.50
CA LEU A 125 0.01 0.19 -7.70
C LEU A 125 1.42 -0.19 -7.25
N ALA A 126 1.52 -1.25 -6.46
CA ALA A 126 2.79 -1.82 -6.03
C ALA A 126 2.95 -3.21 -6.65
N ALA A 127 3.81 -3.30 -7.67
CA ALA A 127 4.23 -4.55 -8.27
C ALA A 127 5.33 -5.17 -7.41
N ASN A 128 4.97 -6.08 -6.51
CA ASN A 128 5.90 -6.63 -5.53
C ASN A 128 6.59 -7.91 -6.03
N LYS A 129 7.71 -8.26 -5.39
CA LYS A 129 8.56 -9.43 -5.66
C LYS A 129 9.26 -9.38 -7.02
N ILE A 130 9.65 -8.18 -7.48
CA ILE A 130 10.30 -8.00 -8.78
C ILE A 130 11.66 -8.70 -8.89
N ASP A 131 12.30 -8.97 -7.76
CA ASP A 131 13.53 -9.75 -7.58
C ASP A 131 13.37 -11.23 -7.99
N LEU A 132 12.16 -11.78 -7.95
CA LEU A 132 11.89 -13.18 -8.32
C LEU A 132 11.76 -13.35 -9.84
N VAL A 133 12.82 -12.99 -10.58
CA VAL A 133 12.85 -12.93 -12.05
C VAL A 133 12.40 -14.24 -12.70
N HIS A 134 12.85 -15.39 -12.18
CA HIS A 134 12.51 -16.72 -12.73
C HIS A 134 11.07 -17.18 -12.44
N LEU A 135 10.42 -16.57 -11.45
CA LEU A 135 9.04 -16.89 -11.07
C LEU A 135 8.05 -15.82 -11.56
N ARG A 136 8.54 -14.79 -12.27
CA ARG A 136 7.72 -13.71 -12.78
C ARG A 136 6.77 -14.23 -13.86
N VAL A 137 5.50 -13.89 -13.70
CA VAL A 137 4.41 -14.22 -14.64
C VAL A 137 3.59 -13.00 -15.05
N VAL A 138 3.82 -11.84 -14.43
CA VAL A 138 3.26 -10.55 -14.86
C VAL A 138 4.42 -9.66 -15.29
N SER A 139 4.40 -9.18 -16.53
CA SER A 139 5.46 -8.35 -17.08
C SER A 139 5.37 -6.89 -16.60
N PRO A 140 6.47 -6.13 -16.66
CA PRO A 140 6.44 -4.68 -16.41
C PRO A 140 5.47 -3.94 -17.32
N GLU A 141 5.38 -4.35 -18.59
CA GLU A 141 4.49 -3.75 -19.58
C GLU A 141 3.01 -4.01 -19.25
N GLU A 142 2.67 -5.21 -18.78
CA GLU A 142 1.31 -5.51 -18.29
C GLU A 142 0.97 -4.65 -17.07
N GLY A 143 1.90 -4.50 -16.13
CA GLY A 143 1.75 -3.65 -14.95
C GLY A 143 1.52 -2.18 -15.32
N GLN A 144 2.36 -1.65 -16.22
CA GLN A 144 2.24 -0.27 -16.69
C GLN A 144 0.94 -0.03 -17.46
N ALA A 145 0.57 -0.93 -18.37
CA ALA A 145 -0.67 -0.84 -19.12
C ALA A 145 -1.90 -0.81 -18.19
N LEU A 146 -1.88 -1.59 -17.10
CA LEU A 146 -2.94 -1.52 -16.09
C LEU A 146 -2.94 -0.20 -15.33
N ALA A 147 -1.76 0.33 -14.97
CA ALA A 147 -1.67 1.61 -14.28
C ALA A 147 -2.23 2.75 -15.14
N ASP A 148 -1.91 2.74 -16.43
CA ASP A 148 -2.40 3.70 -17.43
C ASP A 148 -3.92 3.57 -17.63
N GLU A 149 -4.44 2.34 -17.74
CA GLU A 149 -5.89 2.06 -17.82
C GLU A 149 -6.65 2.64 -16.61
N LEU A 150 -6.08 2.51 -15.41
CA LEU A 150 -6.71 2.97 -14.17
C LEU A 150 -6.43 4.44 -13.85
N GLY A 151 -5.52 5.10 -14.59
CA GLY A 151 -5.13 6.49 -14.34
C GLY A 151 -4.33 6.69 -13.04
N VAL A 152 -3.52 5.71 -12.65
CA VAL A 152 -2.75 5.69 -11.39
C VAL A 152 -1.26 5.48 -11.64
N SER A 153 -0.42 5.81 -10.66
CA SER A 153 1.02 5.53 -10.72
C SER A 153 1.33 4.09 -10.29
N ILE A 154 2.44 3.53 -10.79
CA ILE A 154 2.94 2.20 -10.42
C ILE A 154 4.40 2.27 -9.99
N ILE A 155 4.76 1.44 -9.00
CA ILE A 155 6.13 1.23 -8.54
C ILE A 155 6.43 -0.26 -8.43
N GLY A 156 7.63 -0.67 -8.85
CA GLY A 156 8.16 -2.02 -8.64
C GLY A 156 8.90 -2.11 -7.31
N LEU A 157 8.60 -3.15 -6.52
CA LEU A 157 9.19 -3.39 -5.20
C LEU A 157 9.73 -4.82 -5.12
N CYS A 158 10.85 -4.99 -4.44
CA CYS A 158 11.44 -6.31 -4.18
C CYS A 158 10.92 -6.89 -2.87
N SER A 159 10.83 -8.22 -2.79
CA SER A 159 10.56 -8.93 -1.54
C SER A 159 11.70 -8.84 -0.53
N LEU A 160 12.94 -8.56 -0.96
CA LEU A 160 14.17 -8.76 -0.18
C LEU A 160 15.03 -7.49 0.01
N ILE A 161 14.45 -6.29 -0.03
CA ILE A 161 15.19 -5.07 0.31
C ILE A 161 14.87 -4.67 1.72
#